data_AF-A0A2V6JCF1-F1
#
_entry.id   AF-A0A2V6JCF1-F1
#
_cell.length_a   1.000
_cell.length_b   1.000
_cell.length_c   1.000
_cell.angle_alpha   90.00
_cell.angle_beta   90.00
_cell.angle_gamma   90.00
#
_symmetry.space_group_name_H-M   'P 1'
#
loop_
_entity.id
_entity.type
_entity.pdbx_description
1 polymer ?
#
loop_
_entity_poly.entity_id
_entity_poly.type
_entity_poly.pdbx_seq_one_letter_code
_entity_poly.pdbx_strand_id
1 'polypeptide(L)'
;MRIRNSSFGLPSSFVIRISSLLATCVFFFAAAAEGQIQVDLKFKRLQYIAYEPVVATVAITNLAGRDIDLHDAHGQSWLGFEVTGNEDQPITLLATENPAAAEPLKIEAGQRVTRQFDLGSLYPVHDFGAYHVRTHVYFADLAKFFYSGTRVFEVTDAHPIWQQTVGIPDGVAAAGEVRTYSLLTNRFPDHTSLYVRVQDKETGTVYATYSLGRTIGAEQPQAEIDRANQLHVLHCAAPRAWSYSRIGLNGELLAHSSLMETNSRPRLVHSTNGDVTAHGGAIDTAAQSSRSTV
;
A
#
# COMPACT_ATOMS: atom_id res chain seq x y z
N MET A 1 7.23 20.82 90.75
CA MET A 1 8.24 20.72 89.67
C MET A 1 7.56 20.24 88.40
N ARG A 2 7.61 21.07 87.34
CA ARG A 2 7.24 20.84 85.92
C ARG A 2 5.76 20.50 85.56
N ILE A 3 5.03 21.45 84.97
CA ILE A 3 4.78 21.73 83.51
C ILE A 3 3.60 20.87 82.97
N ARG A 4 2.39 21.42 82.80
CA ARG A 4 1.81 22.16 81.64
C ARG A 4 1.44 21.23 80.46
N ASN A 5 0.16 21.10 80.09
CA ASN A 5 -0.39 21.78 78.90
C ASN A 5 -1.86 21.45 78.65
N SER A 6 -2.54 22.49 78.16
CA SER A 6 -3.94 22.62 77.79
C SER A 6 -4.19 22.31 76.32
N SER A 7 -5.35 21.71 76.02
CA SER A 7 -6.04 21.61 74.72
C SER A 7 -7.46 21.14 75.05
N PHE A 8 -8.57 21.47 74.38
CA PHE A 8 -8.90 22.26 73.20
C PHE A 8 -10.42 22.53 73.33
N GLY A 9 -10.90 23.71 72.91
CA GLY A 9 -12.31 24.12 73.08
C GLY A 9 -13.15 23.95 71.81
N LEU A 10 -14.31 23.32 72.03
CA LEU A 10 -15.67 23.53 71.49
C LEU A 10 -16.04 23.31 69.99
N PRO A 11 -17.24 22.75 69.71
CA PRO A 11 -17.74 22.41 68.38
C PRO A 11 -18.89 23.33 67.88
N SER A 12 -19.42 22.98 66.70
CA SER A 12 -20.82 23.10 66.22
C SER A 12 -21.05 23.87 64.92
N SER A 13 -21.26 23.06 63.86
CA SER A 13 -22.33 23.14 62.85
C SER A 13 -23.04 24.47 62.58
N PHE A 14 -22.83 24.99 61.36
CA PHE A 14 -23.75 25.89 60.67
C PHE A 14 -23.91 25.40 59.22
N VAL A 15 -25.08 24.85 58.87
CA VAL A 15 -25.39 24.41 57.50
C VAL A 15 -26.39 25.40 56.91
N ILE A 16 -25.94 26.23 55.99
CA ILE A 16 -26.78 27.15 55.20
C ILE A 16 -27.17 26.42 53.91
N ARG A 17 -28.47 26.22 53.70
CA ARG A 17 -29.06 25.89 52.39
C ARG A 17 -29.27 27.18 51.62
N ILE A 18 -28.61 27.35 50.47
CA ILE A 18 -29.04 28.29 49.42
C ILE A 18 -28.99 27.55 48.07
N SER A 19 -30.15 27.57 47.44
CA SER A 19 -30.54 26.93 46.20
C SER A 19 -30.37 27.87 45.00
N SER A 20 -29.97 27.27 43.86
CA SER A 20 -30.38 27.60 42.49
C SER A 20 -29.92 28.91 41.84
N LEU A 21 -28.98 28.82 40.90
CA LEU A 21 -29.23 29.06 39.45
C LEU A 21 -27.96 28.69 38.64
N LEU A 22 -27.94 27.49 38.08
CA LEU A 22 -26.94 27.06 37.09
C LEU A 22 -27.48 27.43 35.70
N ALA A 23 -26.99 28.52 35.13
CA ALA A 23 -27.19 28.85 33.72
C ALA A 23 -26.25 27.98 32.88
N THR A 24 -26.69 26.78 32.51
CA THR A 24 -25.99 25.94 31.54
C THR A 24 -26.24 26.50 30.14
N CYS A 25 -25.34 27.37 29.67
CA CYS A 25 -25.22 27.69 28.25
C CYS A 25 -24.87 26.42 27.50
N VAL A 26 -25.87 25.74 26.95
CA VAL A 26 -25.69 24.72 25.92
C VAL A 26 -25.24 25.46 24.67
N PHE A 27 -23.93 25.61 24.49
CA PHE A 27 -23.34 25.88 23.19
C PHE A 27 -23.62 24.67 22.31
N PHE A 28 -24.77 24.69 21.62
CA PHE A 28 -24.96 23.91 20.42
C PHE A 28 -23.91 24.39 19.42
N PHE A 29 -22.79 23.69 19.36
CA PHE A 29 -21.94 23.71 18.18
C PHE A 29 -22.79 23.19 17.03
N ALA A 30 -23.39 24.12 16.27
CA ALA A 30 -23.86 23.82 14.93
C ALA A 30 -22.60 23.54 14.11
N ALA A 31 -22.16 22.27 14.11
CA ALA A 31 -21.28 21.78 13.07
C ALA A 31 -22.02 22.04 11.76
N ALA A 32 -21.56 23.03 10.99
CA ALA A 32 -22.03 23.22 9.63
C ALA A 32 -21.78 21.90 8.90
N ALA A 33 -22.85 21.14 8.68
CA ALA A 33 -22.80 19.88 7.95
C ALA A 33 -22.58 20.22 6.47
N GLU A 34 -21.33 20.50 6.10
CA GLU A 34 -20.87 20.53 4.71
C GLU A 34 -20.66 19.11 4.16
N GLY A 35 -21.45 18.15 4.62
CA GLY A 35 -21.23 16.71 4.42
C GLY A 35 -22.10 16.11 3.33
N GLN A 36 -22.28 16.75 2.18
CA GLN A 36 -23.07 16.18 1.07
C GLN A 36 -22.27 15.16 0.24
N ILE A 37 -20.94 15.30 0.19
CA ILE A 37 -20.02 14.33 -0.41
C ILE A 37 -18.89 14.11 0.57
N GLN A 38 -18.71 12.87 1.01
CA GLN A 38 -17.58 12.47 1.85
C GLN A 38 -16.54 11.77 0.97
N VAL A 39 -15.28 12.18 1.09
CA VAL A 39 -14.17 11.60 0.35
C VAL A 39 -13.17 10.99 1.33
N ASP A 40 -12.83 9.73 1.14
CA ASP A 40 -11.85 9.01 1.96
C ASP A 40 -10.70 8.50 1.09
N LEU A 41 -9.48 8.65 1.60
CA LEU A 41 -8.27 8.09 1.00
C LEU A 41 -7.64 7.06 1.95
N LYS A 42 -7.28 5.90 1.40
CA LYS A 42 -6.59 4.84 2.12
C LYS A 42 -5.48 4.22 1.25
N PHE A 43 -4.38 3.89 1.91
CA PHE A 43 -3.31 3.07 1.35
C PHE A 43 -3.29 1.72 2.08
N LYS A 44 -2.90 0.65 1.38
CA LYS A 44 -2.82 -0.70 1.98
C LYS A 44 -1.72 -0.77 3.05
N ARG A 45 -0.62 -0.07 2.82
CA ARG A 45 0.55 0.01 3.70
C ARG A 45 0.98 1.46 3.86
N LEU A 46 1.76 1.71 4.91
CA LEU A 46 2.41 3.00 5.18
C LEU A 46 3.86 3.05 4.69
N GLN A 47 4.41 1.92 4.23
CA GLN A 47 5.75 1.83 3.69
C GLN A 47 5.73 0.98 2.40
N TYR A 48 6.44 1.44 1.39
CA TYR A 48 6.61 0.81 0.08
C TYR A 48 8.10 0.79 -0.28
N ILE A 49 8.48 -0.17 -1.12
CA ILE A 49 9.83 -0.18 -1.70
C ILE A 49 9.85 0.70 -2.94
N ALA A 50 10.96 1.40 -3.21
CA ALA A 50 11.10 2.17 -4.43
C ALA A 50 10.76 1.34 -5.68
N TYR A 51 9.98 1.95 -6.58
CA TYR A 51 9.40 1.33 -7.78
C TYR A 51 8.36 0.21 -7.52
N GLU A 52 7.90 0.04 -6.28
CA GLU A 52 6.73 -0.80 -5.98
C GLU A 52 5.43 -0.02 -6.27
N PRO A 53 4.39 -0.65 -6.86
CA PRO A 53 3.11 0.00 -7.07
C PRO A 53 2.49 0.54 -5.77
N VAL A 54 2.05 1.79 -5.81
CA VAL A 54 1.46 2.49 -4.66
C VAL A 54 -0.03 2.67 -4.91
N VAL A 55 -0.83 1.67 -4.53
CA VAL A 55 -2.27 1.67 -4.78
C VAL A 55 -3.03 2.53 -3.76
N ALA A 56 -3.56 3.66 -4.23
CA ALA A 56 -4.49 4.53 -3.52
C ALA A 56 -5.93 4.03 -3.68
N THR A 57 -6.61 3.76 -2.58
CA THR A 57 -8.05 3.45 -2.56
C THR A 57 -8.82 4.70 -2.19
N VAL A 58 -9.57 5.24 -3.14
CA VAL A 58 -10.45 6.40 -2.96
C VAL A 58 -11.87 5.92 -2.79
N ALA A 59 -12.56 6.39 -1.77
CA ALA A 59 -13.96 6.08 -1.56
C ALA A 59 -14.78 7.36 -1.40
N ILE A 60 -15.90 7.41 -2.11
CA ILE A 60 -16.77 8.58 -2.21
C ILE A 60 -18.15 8.14 -1.71
N THR A 61 -18.66 8.80 -0.68
CA THR A 61 -20.03 8.60 -0.18
C THR A 61 -20.90 9.78 -0.57
N ASN A 62 -22.02 9.50 -1.24
CA ASN A 62 -23.04 10.50 -1.51
C ASN A 62 -23.99 10.62 -0.30
N LEU A 63 -23.97 11.78 0.32
CA LEU A 63 -24.80 12.15 1.47
C LEU A 63 -25.75 13.33 1.13
N ALA A 64 -25.89 13.66 -0.16
CA ALA A 64 -26.65 14.81 -0.64
C ALA A 64 -28.19 14.60 -0.66
N GLY A 65 -28.66 13.37 -0.40
CA GLY A 65 -30.09 13.02 -0.46
C GLY A 65 -30.67 12.98 -1.88
N ARG A 66 -29.83 13.05 -2.91
CA ARG A 66 -30.16 12.94 -4.34
C ARG A 66 -29.00 12.28 -5.07
N ASP A 67 -29.23 11.76 -6.27
CA ASP A 67 -28.17 11.28 -7.14
C ASP A 67 -27.18 12.41 -7.46
N ILE A 68 -25.90 12.06 -7.57
CA ILE A 68 -24.83 12.98 -8.00
C ILE A 68 -24.13 12.41 -9.23
N ASP A 69 -23.80 13.31 -10.17
CA ASP A 69 -23.04 13.01 -11.37
C ASP A 69 -21.72 13.77 -11.35
N LEU A 70 -20.62 13.04 -11.11
CA LEU A 70 -19.25 13.59 -11.10
C LEU A 70 -18.65 13.52 -12.50
N HIS A 71 -18.23 14.67 -13.02
CA HIS A 71 -17.66 14.79 -14.37
C HIS A 71 -16.83 16.07 -14.46
N ASP A 72 -15.88 16.09 -15.39
CA ASP A 72 -15.05 17.27 -15.64
C ASP A 72 -15.93 18.43 -16.12
N ALA A 73 -15.81 19.58 -15.46
CA ALA A 73 -16.62 20.75 -15.75
C ALA A 73 -15.84 22.02 -15.42
N HIS A 74 -16.10 23.10 -16.16
CA HIS A 74 -15.47 24.41 -15.93
C HIS A 74 -13.93 24.38 -15.92
N GLY A 75 -13.32 23.48 -16.71
CA GLY A 75 -11.88 23.29 -16.77
C GLY A 75 -11.27 22.65 -15.52
N GLN A 76 -12.09 22.08 -14.64
CA GLN A 76 -11.65 21.33 -13.45
C GLN A 76 -11.93 19.84 -13.65
N SER A 77 -10.94 19.01 -13.32
CA SER A 77 -11.17 17.56 -13.26
C SER A 77 -11.97 17.18 -12.01
N TRP A 78 -12.93 16.27 -12.16
CA TRP A 78 -13.80 15.90 -11.05
C TRP A 78 -13.09 15.12 -9.94
N LEU A 79 -11.97 14.46 -10.25
CA LEU A 79 -11.10 13.78 -9.29
C LEU A 79 -9.69 14.30 -9.46
N GLY A 80 -8.94 14.43 -8.36
CA GLY A 80 -7.51 14.72 -8.41
C GLY A 80 -6.79 14.31 -7.14
N PHE A 81 -5.45 14.30 -7.23
CA PHE A 81 -4.57 14.08 -6.09
C PHE A 81 -3.65 15.29 -5.91
N GLU A 82 -3.47 15.67 -4.66
CA GLU A 82 -2.42 16.59 -4.21
C GLU A 82 -1.37 15.74 -3.53
N VAL A 83 -0.18 15.69 -4.13
CA VAL A 83 0.96 14.90 -3.65
C VAL A 83 2.09 15.86 -3.32
N THR A 84 2.63 15.78 -2.11
CA THR A 84 3.85 16.52 -1.71
C THR A 84 4.93 15.56 -1.21
N GLY A 85 6.19 15.86 -1.53
CA GLY A 85 7.35 15.08 -1.11
C GLY A 85 7.98 15.54 0.22
N ASN A 86 9.21 15.09 0.49
CA ASN A 86 9.97 15.34 1.73
C ASN A 86 10.15 16.83 2.12
N GLU A 87 10.08 17.74 1.16
CA GLU A 87 10.30 19.18 1.37
C GLU A 87 8.99 19.99 1.24
N ASP A 88 7.84 19.34 1.38
CA ASP A 88 6.51 19.91 1.11
C ASP A 88 6.34 20.45 -0.33
N GLN A 89 7.28 20.12 -1.22
CA GLN A 89 7.21 20.50 -2.62
C GLN A 89 6.08 19.73 -3.31
N PRO A 90 5.15 20.43 -4.01
CA PRO A 90 4.13 19.79 -4.82
C PRO A 90 4.74 18.96 -5.95
N ILE A 91 4.26 17.73 -6.08
CA ILE A 91 4.65 16.81 -7.15
C ILE A 91 3.60 16.88 -8.26
N THR A 92 4.09 17.03 -9.49
CA THR A 92 3.25 17.17 -10.67
C THR A 92 2.88 15.82 -11.26
N LEU A 93 1.73 15.79 -11.92
CA LEU A 93 1.26 14.62 -12.67
C LEU A 93 2.21 14.34 -13.84
N LEU A 94 2.48 13.06 -14.11
CA LEU A 94 3.31 12.61 -15.23
C LEU A 94 2.63 12.85 -16.59
N ALA A 95 1.31 12.74 -16.64
CA ALA A 95 0.50 12.96 -17.84
C ALA A 95 0.01 14.41 -17.93
N THR A 96 -0.28 14.86 -19.16
CA THR A 96 -0.89 16.18 -19.40
C THR A 96 -2.35 16.23 -18.98
N GLU A 97 -3.06 15.10 -19.09
CA GLU A 97 -4.45 14.93 -18.67
C GLU A 97 -4.51 14.01 -17.44
N ASN A 98 -5.54 14.16 -16.61
CA ASN A 98 -5.71 13.34 -15.41
C ASN A 98 -6.50 12.05 -15.71
N PRO A 99 -5.84 10.90 -15.90
CA PRO A 99 -6.54 9.66 -16.22
C PRO A 99 -7.45 9.18 -15.07
N ALA A 100 -7.21 9.62 -13.83
CA ALA A 100 -8.06 9.27 -12.70
C ALA A 100 -9.49 9.84 -12.83
N ALA A 101 -9.64 10.95 -13.55
CA ALA A 101 -10.92 11.63 -13.78
C ALA A 101 -11.52 11.34 -15.17
N ALA A 102 -10.88 10.52 -16.01
CA ALA A 102 -11.28 10.33 -17.41
C ALA A 102 -12.72 9.82 -17.59
N GLU A 103 -13.20 8.98 -16.68
CA GLU A 103 -14.56 8.44 -16.71
C GLU A 103 -15.48 9.14 -15.70
N PRO A 104 -16.58 9.76 -16.16
CA PRO A 104 -17.63 10.26 -15.28
C PRO A 104 -18.14 9.18 -14.31
N LEU A 105 -18.63 9.62 -13.14
CA LEU A 105 -19.12 8.73 -12.10
C LEU A 105 -20.46 9.21 -11.55
N LYS A 106 -21.50 8.40 -11.79
CA LYS A 106 -22.80 8.55 -11.14
C LYS A 106 -22.80 7.81 -9.80
N ILE A 107 -23.31 8.45 -8.75
CA ILE A 107 -23.47 7.86 -7.41
C ILE A 107 -24.89 8.14 -6.91
N GLU A 108 -25.65 7.09 -6.61
CA GLU A 108 -27.02 7.21 -6.11
C GLU A 108 -27.06 7.81 -4.69
N ALA A 109 -28.19 8.38 -4.31
CA ALA A 109 -28.39 8.93 -2.97
C ALA A 109 -28.07 7.89 -1.87
N GLY A 110 -27.17 8.22 -0.95
CA GLY A 110 -26.77 7.33 0.15
C GLY A 110 -25.74 6.25 -0.22
N GLN A 111 -25.37 6.13 -1.50
CA GLN A 111 -24.42 5.12 -1.96
C GLN A 111 -22.97 5.52 -1.65
N ARG A 112 -22.11 4.51 -1.43
CA ARG A 112 -20.66 4.64 -1.40
C ARG A 112 -20.02 3.88 -2.55
N VAL A 113 -19.15 4.54 -3.31
CA VAL A 113 -18.36 3.95 -4.40
C VAL A 113 -16.88 3.96 -4.02
N THR A 114 -16.16 2.90 -4.36
CA THR A 114 -14.70 2.79 -4.12
C THR A 114 -13.99 2.55 -5.45
N ARG A 115 -12.91 3.30 -5.71
CA ARG A 115 -12.03 3.15 -6.87
C ARG A 115 -10.57 3.02 -6.41
N GLN A 116 -9.76 2.29 -7.18
CA GLN A 116 -8.33 2.10 -6.91
C GLN A 116 -7.51 2.73 -8.03
N PHE A 117 -6.42 3.38 -7.65
CA PHE A 117 -5.50 4.06 -8.56
C PHE A 117 -4.06 3.70 -8.17
N ASP A 118 -3.24 3.32 -9.14
CA ASP A 118 -1.80 3.19 -8.91
C ASP A 118 -1.15 4.58 -8.98
N LEU A 119 -0.84 5.15 -7.81
CA LEU A 119 -0.28 6.49 -7.71
C LEU A 119 1.09 6.60 -8.38
N GLY A 120 1.88 5.52 -8.41
CA GLY A 120 3.19 5.47 -9.06
C GLY A 120 3.12 5.61 -10.59
N SER A 121 1.97 5.28 -11.19
CA SER A 121 1.71 5.50 -12.61
C SER A 121 1.28 6.93 -12.94
N LEU A 122 0.84 7.68 -11.92
CA LEU A 122 0.30 9.04 -12.07
C LEU A 122 1.33 10.10 -11.68
N TYR A 123 2.11 9.85 -10.63
CA TYR A 123 3.07 10.79 -10.05
C TYR A 123 4.43 10.09 -9.85
N PRO A 124 5.56 10.82 -9.95
CA PRO A 124 6.89 10.28 -9.66
C PRO A 124 7.10 10.10 -8.14
N VAL A 125 6.43 9.10 -7.55
CA VAL A 125 6.49 8.76 -6.12
C VAL A 125 7.39 7.55 -5.84
N HIS A 126 8.53 7.47 -6.53
CA HIS A 126 9.47 6.35 -6.45
C HIS A 126 10.77 6.68 -5.69
N ASP A 127 11.05 7.96 -5.45
CA ASP A 127 12.23 8.40 -4.70
C ASP A 127 12.07 8.15 -3.20
N PHE A 128 13.19 8.08 -2.50
CA PHE A 128 13.17 7.79 -1.06
C PHE A 128 12.61 8.97 -0.27
N GLY A 129 11.63 8.69 0.59
CA GLY A 129 11.00 9.74 1.37
C GLY A 129 9.58 9.46 1.83
N ALA A 130 9.08 10.35 2.67
CA ALA A 130 7.68 10.45 3.02
C ALA A 130 6.93 11.29 1.97
N TYR A 131 5.82 10.75 1.51
CA TYR A 131 4.88 11.43 0.62
C TYR A 131 3.57 11.69 1.36
N HIS A 132 3.10 12.93 1.29
CA HIS A 132 1.79 13.32 1.81
C HIS A 132 0.81 13.40 0.65
N VAL A 133 -0.31 12.69 0.77
CA VAL A 133 -1.31 12.62 -0.28
C VAL A 133 -2.67 12.97 0.28
N ARG A 134 -3.37 13.82 -0.46
CA ARG A 134 -4.79 14.10 -0.29
C ARG A 134 -5.46 13.97 -1.65
N THR A 135 -6.70 13.51 -1.67
CA THR A 135 -7.52 13.51 -2.89
C THR A 135 -8.66 14.52 -2.75
N HIS A 136 -9.10 15.05 -3.89
CA HIS A 136 -10.24 15.95 -3.95
C HIS A 136 -11.22 15.51 -5.03
N VAL A 137 -12.50 15.78 -4.78
CA VAL A 137 -13.59 15.61 -5.72
C VAL A 137 -14.23 16.97 -6.01
N TYR A 138 -14.27 17.37 -7.27
CA TYR A 138 -15.00 18.55 -7.72
C TYR A 138 -16.43 18.19 -8.09
N PHE A 139 -17.41 18.90 -7.53
CA PHE A 139 -18.82 18.73 -7.84
C PHE A 139 -19.36 19.98 -8.53
N ALA A 140 -19.66 19.84 -9.82
CA ALA A 140 -20.04 20.93 -10.71
C ALA A 140 -21.29 21.70 -10.25
N ASP A 141 -22.33 21.00 -9.80
CA ASP A 141 -23.58 21.59 -9.31
C ASP A 141 -23.38 22.65 -8.22
N LEU A 142 -22.37 22.47 -7.38
CA LEU A 142 -22.04 23.37 -6.28
C LEU A 142 -20.79 24.22 -6.55
N ALA A 143 -20.14 24.00 -7.70
CA ALA A 143 -18.83 24.55 -8.03
C ALA A 143 -17.82 24.44 -6.87
N LYS A 144 -17.79 23.29 -6.19
CA LYS A 144 -17.05 23.09 -4.93
C LYS A 144 -16.18 21.83 -4.95
N PHE A 145 -15.04 21.92 -4.26
CA PHE A 145 -14.16 20.78 -3.98
C PHE A 145 -14.45 20.17 -2.60
N PHE A 146 -14.46 18.85 -2.55
CA PHE A 146 -14.54 18.04 -1.34
C PHE A 146 -13.24 17.25 -1.18
N TYR A 147 -12.62 17.33 0.00
CA TYR A 147 -11.29 16.79 0.22
C TYR A 147 -11.30 15.58 1.16
N SER A 148 -10.40 14.64 0.93
CA SER A 148 -10.06 13.64 1.94
C SER A 148 -9.22 14.25 3.07
N GLY A 149 -9.06 13.50 4.15
CA GLY A 149 -7.93 13.73 5.04
C GLY A 149 -6.60 13.41 4.34
N THR A 150 -5.51 14.05 4.77
CA THR A 150 -4.15 13.73 4.31
C THR A 150 -3.72 12.37 4.84
N ARG A 151 -3.04 11.59 4.00
CA ARG A 151 -2.42 10.32 4.33
C ARG A 151 -0.95 10.36 3.96
N VAL A 152 -0.13 9.67 4.74
CA VAL A 152 1.31 9.62 4.55
C VAL A 152 1.72 8.19 4.27
N PHE A 153 2.59 7.99 3.30
CA PHE A 153 3.34 6.75 3.13
C PHE A 153 4.81 7.08 2.91
N GLU A 154 5.67 6.13 3.23
CA GLU A 154 7.10 6.20 3.05
C GLU A 154 7.55 5.28 1.92
N VAL A 155 8.50 5.75 1.13
CA VAL A 155 9.22 4.96 0.13
C VAL A 155 10.64 4.79 0.62
N THR A 156 11.06 3.54 0.74
CA THR A 156 12.41 3.16 1.17
C THR A 156 13.06 2.25 0.14
N ASP A 157 14.38 2.05 0.22
CA ASP A 157 15.00 0.98 -0.55
C ASP A 157 14.92 -0.36 0.18
N ALA A 158 15.14 -1.44 -0.55
CA ALA A 158 15.31 -2.77 0.00
C ALA A 158 16.74 -3.28 -0.23
N HIS A 159 17.25 -4.12 0.67
CA HIS A 159 18.62 -4.58 0.60
C HIS A 159 18.77 -5.73 -0.41
N PRO A 160 19.60 -5.60 -1.47
CA PRO A 160 19.81 -6.69 -2.42
C PRO A 160 20.62 -7.83 -1.79
N ILE A 161 20.11 -9.05 -1.93
CA ILE A 161 20.75 -10.28 -1.42
C ILE A 161 21.21 -11.22 -2.54
N TRP A 162 20.67 -11.06 -3.74
CA TRP A 162 21.07 -11.82 -4.93
C TRP A 162 20.77 -10.99 -6.18
N GLN A 163 21.64 -11.06 -7.19
CA GLN A 163 21.42 -10.41 -8.48
C GLN A 163 22.02 -11.23 -9.61
N GLN A 164 21.35 -11.24 -10.77
CA GLN A 164 21.90 -11.81 -12.00
C GLN A 164 21.38 -11.05 -13.21
N THR A 165 22.26 -10.77 -14.16
CA THR A 165 21.95 -10.13 -15.44
C THR A 165 21.84 -11.19 -16.53
N VAL A 166 20.79 -11.11 -17.34
CA VAL A 166 20.50 -12.01 -18.46
C VAL A 166 20.19 -11.19 -19.71
N GLY A 167 20.45 -11.76 -20.89
CA GLY A 167 20.03 -11.17 -22.16
C GLY A 167 18.57 -11.51 -22.49
N ILE A 168 17.91 -10.67 -23.28
CA ILE A 168 16.61 -11.00 -23.86
C ILE A 168 16.83 -11.91 -25.09
N PRO A 169 16.25 -13.13 -25.12
CA PRO A 169 16.38 -14.04 -26.25
C PRO A 169 15.83 -13.47 -27.57
N ASP A 170 16.35 -13.97 -28.68
CA ASP A 170 15.83 -13.65 -30.01
C ASP A 170 14.35 -14.01 -30.17
N GLY A 171 13.64 -13.25 -31.00
CA GLY A 171 12.22 -13.47 -31.29
C GLY A 171 11.24 -12.91 -30.25
N VAL A 172 11.74 -12.24 -29.21
CA VAL A 172 10.95 -11.45 -28.25
C VAL A 172 11.20 -9.96 -28.50
N ALA A 173 10.24 -9.09 -28.14
CA ALA A 173 10.47 -7.65 -28.17
C ALA A 173 11.70 -7.28 -27.32
N ALA A 174 12.49 -6.31 -27.77
CA ALA A 174 13.74 -5.89 -27.13
C ALA A 174 14.86 -6.96 -27.13
N ALA A 175 14.86 -7.90 -28.08
CA ALA A 175 15.97 -8.85 -28.29
C ALA A 175 17.33 -8.13 -28.36
N GLY A 176 18.32 -8.66 -27.63
CA GLY A 176 19.65 -8.07 -27.51
C GLY A 176 19.82 -7.07 -26.35
N GLU A 177 18.74 -6.59 -25.73
CA GLU A 177 18.82 -5.87 -24.46
C GLU A 177 19.09 -6.83 -23.29
N VAL A 178 19.38 -6.27 -22.12
CA VAL A 178 19.61 -7.01 -20.88
C VAL A 178 18.54 -6.71 -19.84
N ARG A 179 18.34 -7.68 -18.94
CA ARG A 179 17.52 -7.55 -17.74
C ARG A 179 18.33 -8.03 -16.54
N THR A 180 18.34 -7.24 -15.49
CA THR A 180 18.92 -7.61 -14.20
C THR A 180 17.81 -7.96 -13.23
N TYR A 181 17.76 -9.22 -12.84
CA TYR A 181 16.97 -9.66 -11.71
C TYR A 181 17.70 -9.35 -10.41
N SER A 182 16.96 -8.88 -9.41
CA SER A 182 17.44 -8.72 -8.04
C SER A 182 16.44 -9.31 -7.06
N LEU A 183 16.92 -10.11 -6.11
CA LEU A 183 16.16 -10.41 -4.90
C LEU A 183 16.57 -9.44 -3.81
N LEU A 184 15.58 -8.81 -3.20
CA LEU A 184 15.77 -7.81 -2.16
C LEU A 184 15.07 -8.27 -0.88
N THR A 185 15.63 -7.95 0.27
CA THR A 185 14.98 -8.15 1.57
C THR A 185 14.64 -6.81 2.19
N ASN A 186 13.41 -6.68 2.69
CA ASN A 186 13.02 -5.57 3.54
C ASN A 186 12.52 -6.08 4.89
N ARG A 187 12.97 -5.43 5.98
CA ARG A 187 12.58 -5.78 7.33
C ARG A 187 11.53 -4.78 7.83
N PHE A 188 10.30 -5.25 7.95
CA PHE A 188 9.23 -4.53 8.63
C PHE A 188 9.26 -4.81 10.14
N PRO A 189 8.56 -4.02 10.98
CA PRO A 189 8.52 -4.24 12.42
C PRO A 189 8.03 -5.64 12.83
N ASP A 190 7.10 -6.23 12.09
CA ASP A 190 6.45 -7.52 12.41
C ASP A 190 6.96 -8.70 11.56
N HIS A 191 7.62 -8.46 10.42
CA HIS A 191 8.10 -9.52 9.53
C HIS A 191 9.23 -9.06 8.59
N THR A 192 9.96 -10.01 8.01
CA THR A 192 10.84 -9.77 6.86
C THR A 192 10.12 -10.22 5.59
N SER A 193 10.18 -9.41 4.54
CA SER A 193 9.63 -9.72 3.22
C SER A 193 10.72 -9.84 2.18
N LEU A 194 10.56 -10.82 1.30
CA LEU A 194 11.36 -10.98 0.08
C LEU A 194 10.68 -10.22 -1.06
N TYR A 195 11.48 -9.58 -1.89
CA TYR A 195 11.06 -8.81 -3.05
C TYR A 195 11.84 -9.25 -4.28
N VAL A 196 11.24 -9.07 -5.45
CA VAL A 196 11.94 -9.11 -6.72
C VAL A 196 11.94 -7.71 -7.33
N ARG A 197 13.06 -7.33 -7.94
CA ARG A 197 13.18 -6.17 -8.84
C ARG A 197 13.75 -6.62 -10.18
N VAL A 198 13.11 -6.19 -11.25
CA VAL A 198 13.59 -6.39 -12.63
C VAL A 198 13.88 -5.02 -13.23
N GLN A 199 15.12 -4.83 -13.67
CA GLN A 199 15.56 -3.54 -14.20
C GLN A 199 16.62 -3.71 -15.27
N ASP A 200 16.71 -2.74 -16.16
CA ASP A 200 17.92 -2.49 -16.93
C ASP A 200 18.78 -1.50 -16.12
N LYS A 201 19.95 -1.97 -15.67
CA LYS A 201 20.87 -1.18 -14.86
C LYS A 201 21.61 -0.12 -15.66
N GLU A 202 21.78 -0.31 -16.96
CA GLU A 202 22.51 0.63 -17.82
C GLU A 202 21.63 1.83 -18.14
N THR A 203 20.36 1.60 -18.45
CA THR A 203 19.39 2.67 -18.73
C THR A 203 18.74 3.24 -17.48
N GLY A 204 18.81 2.52 -16.34
CA GLY A 204 18.12 2.87 -15.10
C GLY A 204 16.62 2.54 -15.12
N THR A 205 16.13 1.88 -16.16
CA THR A 205 14.72 1.53 -16.31
C THR A 205 14.34 0.39 -15.36
N VAL A 206 13.38 0.62 -14.46
CA VAL A 206 12.83 -0.42 -13.58
C VAL A 206 11.51 -0.91 -14.17
N TYR A 207 11.46 -2.20 -14.54
CA TYR A 207 10.30 -2.83 -15.15
C TYR A 207 9.28 -3.31 -14.12
N ALA A 208 9.76 -3.82 -12.98
CA ALA A 208 8.90 -4.27 -11.89
C ALA A 208 9.64 -4.27 -10.55
N THR A 209 8.94 -3.90 -9.49
CA THR A 209 9.32 -4.22 -8.11
C THR A 209 8.07 -4.68 -7.34
N TYR A 210 8.10 -5.86 -6.72
CA TYR A 210 6.99 -6.33 -5.89
C TYR A 210 7.43 -7.41 -4.89
N SER A 211 6.62 -7.59 -3.84
CA SER A 211 6.88 -8.60 -2.81
C SER A 211 6.56 -10.02 -3.31
N LEU A 212 7.49 -10.95 -3.07
CA LEU A 212 7.28 -12.39 -3.23
C LEU A 212 6.67 -13.05 -1.97
N GLY A 213 6.50 -12.27 -0.90
CA GLY A 213 5.92 -12.70 0.37
C GLY A 213 6.88 -12.61 1.55
N ARG A 214 6.39 -13.08 2.70
CA ARG A 214 7.18 -13.20 3.93
C ARG A 214 8.29 -14.22 3.72
N THR A 215 9.46 -13.97 4.27
CA THR A 215 10.57 -14.93 4.31
C THR A 215 11.04 -15.10 5.74
N ILE A 216 11.26 -16.35 6.14
CA ILE A 216 11.79 -16.71 7.46
C ILE A 216 13.02 -17.62 7.31
N GLY A 217 13.85 -17.64 8.35
CA GLY A 217 15.00 -18.55 8.43
C GLY A 217 16.33 -17.92 8.05
N ALA A 218 17.40 -18.65 8.36
CA ALA A 218 18.78 -18.26 8.08
C ALA A 218 19.25 -18.68 6.66
N GLU A 219 18.56 -19.65 6.05
CA GLU A 219 18.86 -20.08 4.69
C GLU A 219 18.43 -18.98 3.70
N GLN A 220 19.34 -18.64 2.78
CA GLN A 220 19.03 -17.69 1.72
C GLN A 220 18.00 -18.29 0.75
N PRO A 221 17.09 -17.48 0.19
CA PRO A 221 16.24 -17.90 -0.93
C PRO A 221 17.08 -18.53 -2.05
N GLN A 222 16.56 -19.61 -2.64
CA GLN A 222 17.14 -20.18 -3.84
C GLN A 222 16.65 -19.38 -5.05
N ALA A 223 17.57 -19.04 -5.94
CA ALA A 223 17.31 -18.27 -7.14
C ALA A 223 18.07 -18.92 -8.31
N GLU A 224 17.34 -19.33 -9.34
CA GLU A 224 17.90 -20.03 -10.49
C GLU A 224 17.29 -19.48 -11.79
N ILE A 225 18.09 -19.40 -12.85
CA ILE A 225 17.65 -18.96 -14.17
C ILE A 225 17.49 -20.18 -15.08
N ASP A 226 16.36 -20.29 -15.77
CA ASP A 226 16.13 -21.34 -16.77
C ASP A 226 16.62 -20.94 -18.16
N ARG A 227 16.55 -21.89 -19.12
CA ARG A 227 16.96 -21.65 -20.51
C ARG A 227 16.19 -20.55 -21.26
N ALA A 228 15.03 -20.13 -20.76
CA ALA A 228 14.27 -19.01 -21.31
C ALA A 228 14.61 -17.69 -20.62
N ASN A 229 15.68 -17.68 -19.80
CA ASN A 229 16.11 -16.58 -18.97
C ASN A 229 15.04 -16.12 -17.96
N GLN A 230 14.11 -17.00 -17.58
CA GLN A 230 13.12 -16.71 -16.55
C GLN A 230 13.70 -17.03 -15.17
N LEU A 231 13.38 -16.20 -14.19
CA LEU A 231 13.82 -16.37 -12.82
C LEU A 231 12.89 -17.30 -12.05
N HIS A 232 13.47 -18.30 -11.40
CA HIS A 232 12.80 -19.18 -10.44
C HIS A 232 13.28 -18.85 -9.03
N VAL A 233 12.35 -18.61 -8.12
CA VAL A 233 12.63 -18.27 -6.72
C VAL A 233 11.92 -19.24 -5.81
N LEU A 234 12.64 -19.79 -4.84
CA LEU A 234 12.09 -20.62 -3.79
C LEU A 234 12.57 -20.13 -2.42
N HIS A 235 11.65 -19.86 -1.51
CA HIS A 235 11.98 -19.40 -0.16
C HIS A 235 11.06 -20.00 0.90
N CYS A 236 11.55 -20.05 2.15
CA CYS A 236 10.78 -20.49 3.30
C CYS A 236 9.91 -19.31 3.80
N ALA A 237 8.59 -19.44 3.69
CA ALA A 237 7.64 -18.38 4.03
C ALA A 237 7.11 -18.48 5.48
N ALA A 238 7.04 -19.69 6.02
CA ALA A 238 6.71 -19.99 7.42
C ALA A 238 7.30 -21.38 7.78
N PRO A 239 7.27 -21.82 9.05
CA PRO A 239 7.80 -23.14 9.41
C PRO A 239 7.16 -24.23 8.55
N ARG A 240 7.98 -24.95 7.78
CA ARG A 240 7.58 -25.97 6.79
C ARG A 240 6.76 -25.47 5.60
N ALA A 241 6.43 -24.18 5.50
CA ALA A 241 5.73 -23.61 4.37
C ALA A 241 6.71 -22.84 3.47
N TRP A 242 6.71 -23.20 2.19
CA TRP A 242 7.62 -22.68 1.18
C TRP A 242 6.83 -22.01 0.06
N SER A 243 7.40 -20.99 -0.54
CA SER A 243 6.82 -20.23 -1.64
C SER A 243 7.73 -20.32 -2.85
N TYR A 244 7.16 -20.81 -3.95
CA TYR A 244 7.82 -20.89 -5.26
C TYR A 244 7.21 -19.85 -6.19
N SER A 245 8.04 -19.13 -6.93
CA SER A 245 7.63 -18.13 -7.93
C SER A 245 8.48 -18.23 -9.18
N ARG A 246 7.86 -18.04 -10.35
CA ARG A 246 8.54 -17.91 -11.65
C ARG A 246 8.25 -16.53 -12.24
N ILE A 247 9.28 -15.81 -12.63
CA ILE A 247 9.23 -14.41 -13.03
C ILE A 247 9.78 -14.24 -14.45
N GLY A 248 9.05 -13.51 -15.29
CA GLY A 248 9.40 -13.18 -16.68
C GLY A 248 10.43 -12.06 -16.80
N LEU A 249 10.86 -11.79 -18.03
CA LEU A 249 11.94 -10.83 -18.33
C LEU A 249 11.59 -9.38 -18.02
N ASN A 250 10.30 -9.01 -17.95
CA ASN A 250 9.88 -7.68 -17.51
C ASN A 250 9.19 -7.71 -16.15
N GLY A 251 9.37 -8.80 -15.39
CA GLY A 251 8.83 -8.94 -14.04
C GLY A 251 7.42 -9.48 -13.96
N GLU A 252 6.87 -10.05 -15.04
CA GLU A 252 5.59 -10.73 -15.00
C GLU A 252 5.66 -11.95 -14.06
N LEU A 253 4.72 -12.08 -13.11
CA LEU A 253 4.64 -13.27 -12.26
C LEU A 253 3.99 -14.43 -13.05
N LEU A 254 4.81 -15.23 -13.72
CA LEU A 254 4.39 -16.30 -14.61
C LEU A 254 3.83 -17.53 -13.89
N ALA A 255 4.28 -17.79 -12.66
CA ALA A 255 3.76 -18.85 -11.82
C ALA A 255 4.02 -18.55 -10.34
N HIS A 256 3.13 -19.04 -9.48
CA HIS A 256 3.29 -18.98 -8.03
C HIS A 256 2.65 -20.21 -7.39
N SER A 257 3.30 -20.80 -6.40
CA SER A 257 2.80 -21.98 -5.68
C SER A 257 3.28 -22.01 -4.24
N SER A 258 2.40 -22.45 -3.34
CA SER A 258 2.75 -22.74 -1.95
C SER A 258 3.03 -24.24 -1.81
N LEU A 259 4.15 -24.57 -1.16
CA LEU A 259 4.63 -25.93 -0.96
C LEU A 259 4.77 -26.19 0.54
N MET A 260 4.36 -27.37 0.98
CA MET A 260 4.52 -27.84 2.35
C MET A 260 5.66 -28.85 2.43
N GLU A 261 6.63 -28.62 3.30
CA GLU A 261 7.69 -29.55 3.64
C GLU A 261 7.10 -30.72 4.44
N THR A 262 7.05 -31.88 3.78
CA THR A 262 6.52 -33.13 4.34
C THR A 262 7.67 -34.05 4.72
N ASN A 263 7.95 -35.05 3.88
CA ASN A 263 9.08 -35.97 4.02
C ASN A 263 10.32 -35.48 3.27
N SER A 264 10.15 -34.49 2.39
CA SER A 264 11.23 -33.86 1.63
C SER A 264 11.08 -32.35 1.66
N ARG A 265 12.21 -31.66 1.79
CA ARG A 265 12.28 -30.21 1.69
C ARG A 265 12.23 -29.78 0.22
N PRO A 266 11.40 -28.77 -0.13
CA PRO A 266 11.44 -28.15 -1.44
C PRO A 266 12.82 -27.61 -1.81
N ARG A 267 13.25 -27.83 -3.05
CA ARG A 267 14.48 -27.27 -3.62
C ARG A 267 14.31 -27.01 -5.12
N LEU A 268 15.04 -26.07 -5.68
CA LEU A 268 15.15 -25.88 -7.12
C LEU A 268 16.12 -26.92 -7.70
N VAL A 269 15.76 -27.48 -8.86
CA VAL A 269 16.57 -28.48 -9.57
C VAL A 269 16.59 -28.13 -11.05
N HIS A 270 17.80 -28.12 -11.62
CA HIS A 270 18.03 -28.04 -13.05
C HIS A 270 17.81 -29.40 -13.71
N SER A 271 17.08 -29.41 -14.81
CA SER A 271 17.01 -30.57 -15.69
C SER A 271 18.11 -30.53 -16.75
N THR A 272 18.33 -31.64 -17.45
CA THR A 272 19.37 -31.74 -18.50
C THR A 272 19.16 -30.78 -19.67
N ASN A 273 17.95 -30.25 -19.85
CA ASN A 273 17.61 -29.34 -20.96
C ASN A 273 17.69 -27.84 -20.56
N GLY A 274 18.17 -27.53 -19.34
CA GLY A 274 18.22 -26.17 -18.80
C GLY A 274 16.92 -25.64 -18.21
N ASP A 275 15.87 -26.46 -18.08
CA ASP A 275 14.69 -26.13 -17.29
C ASP A 275 15.02 -26.13 -15.80
N VAL A 276 14.39 -25.20 -15.08
CA VAL A 276 14.36 -25.22 -13.62
C VAL A 276 12.97 -25.61 -13.14
N THR A 277 12.92 -26.49 -12.13
CA THR A 277 11.67 -26.87 -11.47
C THR A 277 11.85 -26.95 -9.96
N ALA A 278 10.77 -26.70 -9.22
CA ALA A 278 10.73 -26.97 -7.78
C ALA A 278 10.45 -28.47 -7.55
N HIS A 279 11.31 -29.12 -6.77
CA HIS A 279 11.19 -30.54 -6.42
C HIS A 279 11.16 -30.72 -4.90
N GLY A 280 10.34 -31.64 -4.42
CA GLY A 280 10.17 -31.92 -2.99
C GLY A 280 9.06 -31.09 -2.35
N GLY A 281 8.61 -31.52 -1.16
CA GLY A 281 7.38 -31.04 -0.55
C GLY A 281 6.11 -31.49 -1.29
N ALA A 282 4.95 -31.14 -0.72
CA ALA A 282 3.65 -31.34 -1.35
C ALA A 282 3.03 -29.98 -1.68
N ILE A 283 2.33 -29.86 -2.80
CA ILE A 283 1.60 -28.64 -3.16
C ILE A 283 0.50 -28.42 -2.11
N ASP A 284 0.47 -27.24 -1.51
CA ASP A 284 -0.58 -26.88 -0.57
C ASP A 284 -1.87 -26.52 -1.34
N THR A 285 -2.78 -27.49 -1.48
CA THR A 285 -4.05 -27.30 -2.20
C THR A 285 -5.03 -26.41 -1.41
N ALA A 286 -4.82 -26.17 -0.12
CA ALA A 286 -5.68 -25.30 0.67
C ALA A 286 -5.52 -23.81 0.30
N ALA A 287 -4.34 -23.43 -0.25
CA ALA A 287 -4.06 -22.05 -0.68
C ALA A 287 -4.72 -21.67 -2.02
N GLN A 288 -5.18 -22.63 -2.83
CA GLN A 288 -5.91 -22.35 -4.07
C GLN A 288 -7.39 -21.98 -3.82
N SER A 289 -7.99 -22.45 -2.71
CA SER A 289 -9.42 -22.24 -2.44
C SER A 289 -9.77 -20.82 -1.99
N SER A 290 -8.79 -19.97 -1.67
CA SER A 290 -9.01 -18.60 -1.17
C SER A 290 -8.89 -17.50 -2.24
N ARG A 291 -8.56 -17.84 -3.50
CA ARG A 291 -8.46 -16.87 -4.61
C ARG A 291 -9.59 -16.94 -5.64
N SER A 292 -10.62 -17.76 -5.42
CA SER A 292 -11.80 -17.84 -6.29
C SER A 292 -13.06 -17.22 -5.68
N THR A 293 -12.93 -16.39 -4.65
CA THR A 293 -14.06 -15.60 -4.13
C THR A 293 -13.60 -14.19 -3.81
N VAL A 294 -14.42 -13.23 -4.27
CA VAL A 294 -14.33 -11.76 -4.22
C VAL A 294 -13.58 -11.12 -5.38
#